data_AF-A0A2V8EK08-F1
#
_entry.id   AF-A0A2V8EK08-F1
#
_cell.length_a   1.000
_cell.length_b   1.000
_cell.length_c   1.000
_cell.angle_alpha   90.00
_cell.angle_beta   90.00
_cell.angle_gamma   90.00
#
_symmetry.space_group_name_H-M   'P 1'
#
loop_
_entity.id
_entity.type
_entity.pdbx_description
1 polymer ?
#
loop_
_entity_poly.entity_id
_entity_poly.type
_entity_poly.pdbx_seq_one_letter_code
_entity_poly.pdbx_strand_id
1 'polypeptide(L)'
;MKSIASIMLAALLQPPSPPAIVDTPTVKMLTGLTVPEFEAEMQRMTQALGASCGTCHVRGSFASDANPRKAVALRMLEMTKAINRQFFPDYKAEEGASRLGRVTCFTCHQGELHPKAPPPL
;
A
#
# COMPACT_ATOMS: atom_id res chain seq x y z
N MET A 1 36.95 20.71 43.05
CA MET A 1 35.67 21.22 42.51
C MET A 1 35.98 22.03 41.25
N LYS A 2 35.94 21.41 40.07
CA LYS A 2 36.09 22.10 38.77
C LYS A 2 34.94 21.61 37.88
N SER A 3 34.19 22.56 37.34
CA SER A 3 32.94 22.37 36.59
C SER A 3 33.06 21.33 35.48
N ILE A 4 32.21 20.31 35.55
CA ILE A 4 31.87 19.41 34.45
C ILE A 4 30.49 19.87 33.96
N ALA A 5 30.44 21.02 33.29
CA ALA A 5 29.19 21.60 32.80
C ALA A 5 29.40 22.07 31.37
N SER A 6 29.61 21.12 30.46
CA SER A 6 29.57 21.29 29.01
C SER A 6 29.58 19.88 28.41
N ILE A 7 28.95 19.69 27.24
CA ILE A 7 28.85 18.43 26.47
C ILE A 7 27.51 17.67 26.60
N MET A 8 26.38 18.27 27.01
CA MET A 8 25.08 17.57 26.90
C MET A 8 23.97 18.43 26.29
N LEU A 9 24.20 19.04 25.11
CA LEU A 9 23.12 19.73 24.39
C LEU A 9 23.21 19.66 22.86
N ALA A 10 23.71 18.57 22.27
CA ALA A 10 23.80 18.45 20.81
C ALA A 10 22.96 17.30 20.19
N ALA A 11 22.23 16.51 20.99
CA ALA A 11 21.56 15.30 20.48
C ALA A 11 20.14 15.49 19.91
N LEU A 12 19.64 16.73 19.76
CA LEU A 12 18.24 17.00 19.35
C LEU A 12 18.08 17.60 17.95
N LEU A 13 19.13 17.61 17.11
CA LEU A 13 19.09 18.27 15.79
C LEU A 13 19.35 17.34 14.60
N GLN A 14 19.33 16.01 14.76
CA GLN A 14 19.36 15.13 13.59
C GLN A 14 17.98 15.16 12.91
N PRO A 15 17.89 15.61 11.64
CA PRO A 15 16.62 15.51 10.91
C PRO A 15 16.20 14.04 10.87
N PRO A 16 14.89 13.75 10.90
CA PRO A 16 14.42 12.37 10.82
C PRO A 16 15.01 11.71 9.57
N SER A 17 15.54 10.50 9.75
CA SER A 17 16.01 9.69 8.63
C SER A 17 14.85 9.44 7.65
N PRO A 18 15.11 9.42 6.33
CA PRO A 18 14.09 9.11 5.34
C PRO A 18 13.40 7.76 5.61
N PRO A 19 12.11 7.62 5.29
CA PRO A 19 11.41 6.35 5.45
C PRO A 19 12.09 5.23 4.63
N ALA A 20 12.15 4.02 5.19
CA ALA A 20 12.67 2.86 4.48
C ALA A 20 11.78 2.51 3.29
N ILE A 21 12.38 2.00 2.21
CA ILE A 21 11.69 1.51 1.02
C ILE A 21 11.41 0.00 1.16
N VAL A 22 10.26 -0.44 0.68
CA VAL A 22 9.91 -1.85 0.57
C VAL A 22 10.69 -2.48 -0.59
N ASP A 23 11.75 -3.20 -0.23
CA ASP A 23 12.61 -3.94 -1.14
C ASP A 23 12.76 -5.39 -0.64
N THR A 24 11.76 -6.22 -0.95
CA THR A 24 11.81 -7.66 -0.64
C THR A 24 11.35 -8.47 -1.84
N PRO A 25 11.90 -9.67 -2.07
CA PRO A 25 11.47 -10.55 -3.16
C PRO A 25 9.98 -10.96 -3.07
N THR A 26 9.38 -10.85 -1.89
CA THR A 26 8.00 -11.27 -1.63
C THR A 26 6.95 -10.24 -2.08
N VAL A 27 7.37 -8.99 -2.28
CA VAL A 27 6.51 -7.90 -2.77
C VAL A 27 6.70 -7.78 -4.27
N LYS A 28 5.70 -8.26 -5.03
CA LYS A 28 5.79 -8.38 -6.49
C LYS A 28 5.27 -7.14 -7.24
N MET A 29 4.20 -6.51 -6.72
CA MET A 29 3.46 -5.47 -7.45
C MET A 29 3.59 -4.07 -6.85
N LEU A 30 3.77 -3.93 -5.55
CA LEU A 30 3.83 -2.62 -4.86
C LEU A 30 5.28 -2.28 -4.46
N THR A 31 6.20 -2.42 -5.41
CA THR A 31 7.63 -2.14 -5.23
C THR A 31 7.93 -0.65 -5.28
N GLY A 32 9.03 -0.22 -4.65
CA GLY A 32 9.49 1.18 -4.69
C GLY A 32 8.69 2.15 -3.83
N LEU A 33 7.75 1.64 -3.03
CA LEU A 33 7.04 2.42 -2.02
C LEU A 33 7.86 2.47 -0.73
N THR A 34 7.76 3.58 0.00
CA THR A 34 8.15 3.59 1.41
C THR A 34 7.28 2.62 2.21
N VAL A 35 7.79 2.14 3.35
CA VAL A 35 7.02 1.27 4.26
C VAL A 35 5.66 1.90 4.62
N PRO A 36 5.56 3.18 5.00
CA PRO A 36 4.27 3.82 5.27
C PRO A 36 3.34 3.88 4.05
N GLU A 37 3.86 4.16 2.85
CA GLU A 37 3.04 4.16 1.63
C GLU A 37 2.50 2.76 1.30
N PHE A 38 3.33 1.74 1.48
CA PHE A 38 2.95 0.34 1.26
C PHE A 38 1.86 -0.09 2.24
N GLU A 39 2.04 0.20 3.53
CA GLU A 39 1.04 -0.09 4.57
C GLU A 39 -0.27 0.66 4.32
N ALA A 40 -0.18 1.94 3.95
CA ALA A 40 -1.34 2.75 3.60
C ALA A 40 -2.09 2.17 2.39
N GLU A 41 -1.38 1.65 1.38
CA GLU A 41 -2.02 1.00 0.23
C GLU A 41 -2.70 -0.31 0.62
N MET A 42 -2.09 -1.11 1.49
CA MET A 42 -2.73 -2.31 2.05
C MET A 42 -4.02 -1.96 2.80
N GLN A 43 -4.03 -0.89 3.58
CA GLN A 43 -5.23 -0.42 4.28
C GLN A 43 -6.29 0.15 3.35
N ARG A 44 -5.90 0.82 2.26
CA ARG A 44 -6.86 1.26 1.24
C ARG A 44 -7.53 0.07 0.56
N MET A 45 -6.78 -1.00 0.28
CA MET A 45 -7.33 -2.22 -0.30
C MET A 45 -8.32 -2.92 0.66
N THR A 46 -8.02 -3.02 1.95
CA THR A 46 -8.96 -3.63 2.92
C THR A 46 -10.27 -2.83 2.99
N GLN A 47 -10.18 -1.50 3.07
CA GLN A 47 -11.35 -0.61 3.06
C GLN A 47 -12.15 -0.73 1.76
N ALA A 48 -11.47 -0.77 0.62
CA ALA A 48 -12.12 -0.86 -0.68
C ALA A 48 -12.92 -2.15 -0.88
N LEU A 49 -12.51 -3.24 -0.24
CA LEU A 49 -13.11 -4.57 -0.36
C LEU A 49 -14.02 -4.92 0.83
N GLY A 50 -14.15 -4.06 1.84
CA GLY A 50 -14.82 -4.42 3.11
C GLY A 50 -14.18 -5.62 3.80
N ALA A 51 -12.87 -5.79 3.63
CA ALA A 51 -12.13 -6.98 4.01
C ALA A 51 -11.19 -6.72 5.20
N SER A 52 -10.67 -7.80 5.78
CA SER A 52 -9.59 -7.73 6.77
C SER A 52 -8.29 -8.27 6.18
N CYS A 53 -7.15 -8.02 6.84
CA CYS A 53 -5.86 -8.50 6.37
C CYS A 53 -5.82 -10.03 6.16
N GLY A 54 -6.51 -10.77 7.05
CA GLY A 54 -6.60 -12.23 6.99
C GLY A 54 -7.47 -12.76 5.83
N THR A 55 -8.21 -11.89 5.14
CA THR A 55 -8.92 -12.28 3.91
C THR A 55 -7.94 -12.74 2.85
N CYS A 56 -6.80 -12.04 2.70
CA CYS A 56 -5.79 -12.32 1.67
C CYS A 56 -4.48 -12.88 2.21
N HIS A 57 -4.09 -12.53 3.45
CA HIS A 57 -2.83 -12.97 4.04
C HIS A 57 -3.00 -14.13 5.02
N VAL A 58 -1.93 -14.89 5.21
CA VAL A 58 -1.82 -15.86 6.31
C VAL A 58 -1.47 -15.09 7.59
N ARG A 59 -2.24 -15.29 8.67
CA ARG A 59 -1.96 -14.64 9.96
C ARG A 59 -0.58 -15.07 10.47
N GLY A 60 0.22 -14.12 10.91
CA GLY A 60 1.61 -14.36 11.34
C GLY A 60 2.61 -14.59 10.19
N SER A 61 2.16 -14.62 8.93
CA SER A 61 3.04 -14.76 7.76
C SER A 61 2.48 -14.01 6.54
N PHE A 62 2.60 -12.69 6.57
CA PHE A 62 2.13 -11.81 5.49
C PHE A 62 2.79 -12.09 4.13
N ALA A 63 4.05 -12.53 4.16
CA ALA A 63 4.81 -12.89 2.97
C ALA A 63 4.33 -14.18 2.29
N SER A 64 3.64 -15.06 3.02
CA SER A 64 3.21 -16.36 2.49
C SER A 64 2.26 -16.21 1.29
N ASP A 65 2.42 -17.10 0.31
CA ASP A 65 1.54 -17.26 -0.85
C ASP A 65 0.52 -18.41 -0.65
N ALA A 66 0.47 -19.02 0.55
CA ALA A 66 -0.39 -20.18 0.83
C ALA A 66 -1.89 -19.86 0.83
N ASN A 67 -2.29 -18.59 1.00
CA ASN A 67 -3.68 -18.17 0.81
C ASN A 67 -3.92 -17.82 -0.67
N PRO A 68 -4.75 -18.59 -1.40
CA PRO A 68 -4.95 -18.39 -2.84
C PRO A 68 -5.59 -17.04 -3.19
N ARG A 69 -6.27 -16.38 -2.24
CA ARG A 69 -6.84 -15.04 -2.46
C ARG A 69 -5.76 -13.98 -2.70
N LYS A 70 -4.54 -14.17 -2.18
CA LYS A 70 -3.40 -13.30 -2.48
C LYS A 70 -3.07 -13.32 -3.98
N ALA A 71 -3.10 -14.48 -4.62
CA ALA A 71 -2.86 -14.60 -6.06
C ALA A 71 -3.94 -13.88 -6.89
N VAL A 72 -5.20 -13.95 -6.46
CA VAL A 72 -6.30 -13.18 -7.09
C VAL A 72 -6.08 -11.67 -6.92
N ALA A 73 -5.73 -11.22 -5.72
CA ALA A 73 -5.44 -9.80 -5.45
C ALA A 73 -4.26 -9.28 -6.31
N LEU A 74 -3.21 -10.09 -6.50
CA LEU A 74 -2.09 -9.72 -7.38
C LEU A 74 -2.53 -9.53 -8.84
N ARG A 75 -3.42 -10.39 -9.36
CA ARG A 75 -4.00 -10.20 -10.71
C ARG A 75 -4.86 -8.95 -10.80
N MET A 76 -5.62 -8.63 -9.74
CA MET A 76 -6.41 -7.40 -9.70
C MET A 76 -5.53 -6.14 -9.65
N LEU A 77 -4.39 -6.19 -8.95
CA LEU A 77 -3.38 -5.12 -8.98
C LEU A 77 -2.81 -4.94 -10.38
N GLU A 78 -2.51 -6.03 -11.08
CA GLU A 78 -2.03 -5.98 -12.46
C GLU A 78 -3.05 -5.32 -13.40
N MET A 79 -4.31 -5.76 -13.33
CA MET A 79 -5.42 -5.18 -14.08
C MET A 79 -5.58 -3.68 -13.77
N THR A 80 -5.61 -3.31 -12.48
CA THR A 80 -5.79 -1.91 -12.07
C THR A 80 -4.65 -1.03 -12.59
N LYS A 81 -3.41 -1.50 -12.51
CA LYS A 81 -2.27 -0.78 -13.08
C LYS A 81 -2.35 -0.68 -14.59
N ALA A 82 -2.79 -1.73 -15.29
CA ALA A 82 -2.97 -1.71 -16.74
C ALA A 82 -4.02 -0.68 -17.17
N ILE A 83 -5.19 -0.67 -16.51
CA ILE A 83 -6.26 0.32 -16.76
C ILE A 83 -5.73 1.74 -16.57
N ASN A 84 -5.04 2.02 -15.46
CA ASN A 84 -4.52 3.36 -15.20
C ASN A 84 -3.48 3.80 -16.23
N ARG A 85 -2.54 2.93 -16.60
CA ARG A 85 -1.56 3.25 -17.63
C ARG A 85 -2.20 3.52 -18.99
N GLN A 86 -3.22 2.75 -19.35
CA GLN A 86 -3.84 2.83 -20.66
C GLN A 86 -4.79 4.03 -20.80
N PHE A 87 -5.61 4.30 -19.77
CA PHE A 87 -6.70 5.27 -19.87
C PHE A 87 -6.47 6.54 -19.07
N PHE A 88 -5.51 6.55 -18.13
CA PHE A 88 -5.21 7.68 -17.27
C PHE A 88 -3.70 7.97 -17.16
N PRO A 89 -2.95 8.02 -18.29
CA PRO A 89 -1.50 8.16 -18.25
C PRO A 89 -1.03 9.47 -17.61
N ASP A 90 -1.83 10.54 -17.74
CA ASP A 90 -1.49 11.88 -17.22
C ASP A 90 -2.00 12.12 -15.79
N TYR A 91 -2.62 11.11 -15.16
CA TYR A 91 -3.09 11.25 -13.79
C TYR A 91 -1.92 11.39 -12.82
N LYS A 92 -1.96 12.46 -12.04
CA LYS A 92 -1.02 12.71 -10.94
C LYS A 92 -1.76 12.54 -9.63
N ALA A 93 -1.32 11.58 -8.82
CA ALA A 93 -1.87 11.36 -7.49
C ALA A 93 -1.44 12.52 -6.58
N GLU A 94 -2.39 13.11 -5.86
CA GLU A 94 -2.11 14.02 -4.76
C GLU A 94 -1.33 13.31 -3.65
N GLU A 95 -0.66 14.09 -2.79
CA GLU A 95 -0.01 13.53 -1.61
C GLU A 95 -1.01 12.74 -0.74
N GLY A 96 -0.61 11.55 -0.30
CA GLY A 96 -1.45 10.66 0.50
C GLY A 96 -2.52 9.88 -0.29
N ALA A 97 -2.73 10.15 -1.57
CA ALA A 97 -3.64 9.38 -2.41
C ALA A 97 -3.11 7.96 -2.71
N SER A 98 -3.97 7.10 -3.25
CA SER A 98 -3.59 5.74 -3.64
C SER A 98 -2.44 5.75 -4.63
N ARG A 99 -1.53 4.78 -4.45
CA ARG A 99 -0.40 4.56 -5.36
C ARG A 99 -0.77 3.73 -6.59
N LEU A 100 -2.03 3.32 -6.72
CA LEU A 100 -2.54 2.59 -7.89
C LEU A 100 -2.91 3.50 -9.07
N GLY A 101 -3.25 4.76 -8.79
CA GLY A 101 -3.66 5.75 -9.79
C GLY A 101 -5.12 6.19 -9.63
N ARG A 102 -5.72 6.65 -10.73
CA ARG A 102 -7.09 7.21 -10.76
C ARG A 102 -8.17 6.16 -10.51
N VAL A 103 -8.04 5.00 -11.15
CA VAL A 103 -8.87 3.83 -10.86
C VAL A 103 -8.23 3.07 -9.72
N THR A 104 -9.03 2.75 -8.71
CA THR A 104 -8.60 1.98 -7.54
C THR A 104 -9.54 0.80 -7.34
N CYS A 105 -9.26 -0.05 -6.35
CA CYS A 105 -10.15 -1.13 -5.97
C CYS A 105 -11.56 -0.62 -5.61
N PHE A 106 -11.65 0.57 -4.98
CA PHE A 106 -12.92 1.16 -4.55
C PHE A 106 -13.83 1.52 -5.72
N THR A 107 -13.26 1.83 -6.90
CA THR A 107 -14.02 2.15 -8.11
C THR A 107 -15.03 1.05 -8.45
N CYS A 108 -14.68 -0.22 -8.23
CA CYS A 108 -15.56 -1.36 -8.54
C CYS A 108 -16.11 -2.04 -7.28
N HIS A 109 -15.28 -2.26 -6.26
CA HIS A 109 -15.67 -3.03 -5.07
C HIS A 109 -16.57 -2.24 -4.12
N GLN A 110 -16.39 -0.91 -4.03
CA GLN A 110 -17.27 -0.02 -3.25
C GLN A 110 -17.53 -0.48 -1.79
N GLY A 111 -16.53 -1.09 -1.14
CA GLY A 111 -16.64 -1.60 0.23
C GLY A 111 -17.14 -3.04 0.34
N GLU A 112 -17.30 -3.75 -0.78
CA GLU A 112 -17.78 -5.13 -0.82
C GLU A 112 -16.73 -6.06 -1.45
N LEU A 113 -16.63 -7.29 -0.93
CA LEU A 113 -15.63 -8.24 -1.41
C LEU A 113 -15.88 -8.64 -2.88
N HIS A 114 -17.13 -8.63 -3.31
CA HIS A 114 -17.52 -8.86 -4.69
C HIS A 114 -18.11 -7.59 -5.29
N PRO A 115 -17.62 -7.13 -6.45
CA PRO A 115 -18.22 -6.00 -7.15
C PRO A 115 -19.68 -6.29 -7.51
N LYS A 116 -20.50 -5.23 -7.54
CA LYS A 116 -21.88 -5.34 -8.03
C LYS A 116 -21.88 -5.72 -9.50
N ALA A 117 -22.81 -6.60 -9.88
CA ALA A 117 -23.03 -6.88 -11.29
C ALA A 117 -23.44 -5.58 -12.01
N PRO A 118 -22.95 -5.34 -13.24
CA PRO A 118 -23.48 -4.24 -14.04
C PRO A 118 -24.97 -4.46 -14.29
N PRO A 119 -25.78 -3.39 -14.45
CA PRO A 119 -27.15 -3.51 -14.92
C PRO A 119 -27.20 -4.31 -16.22
N PRO A 120 -28.29 -5.05 -16.49
CA PRO A 120 -28.51 -5.65 -17.79
C PRO A 120 -28.40 -4.59 -18.89
N LEU A 121 -27.75 -4.95 -20.00
CA LEU A 121 -27.68 -4.12 -21.22
C LEU A 121 -29.00 -4.13 -21.97
#